data_AF-A0A950WMI1-F1
#
_entry.id   AF-A0A950WMI1-F1
#
_cell.length_a   1.000
_cell.length_b   1.000
_cell.length_c   1.000
_cell.angle_alpha   90.00
_cell.angle_beta   90.00
_cell.angle_gamma   90.00
#
_symmetry.space_group_name_H-M   'P 1'
#
loop_
_entity.id
_entity.type
_entity.pdbx_description
1 polymer ?
#
loop_
_entity_poly.entity_id
_entity_poly.type
_entity_poly.pdbx_seq_one_letter_code
_entity_poly.pdbx_strand_id
1 'polypeptide(L)'
;MYRWAIIFVVLSAVGAAACTSKPAGSNTNAAATSNANSDTQNGARTKLEDLSLLISMPYDVQDVTWKQSKDQKKITAVLRFDPDDEKKVVAEAEKFGPAQTVTVDTQSWFPDELTAQSDLHGDQPLTGKAYPANQFFQDPYNTGRIVDIDGTDYYILELTAQ
;
A
#
# COMPACT_ATOMS: atom_id res chain seq x y z
N MET A 1 46.23 -40.21 4.99
CA MET A 1 45.08 -40.66 5.80
C MET A 1 45.60 -41.42 7.01
N TYR A 2 45.66 -40.79 8.18
CA TYR A 2 45.64 -41.43 9.51
C TYR A 2 45.15 -40.39 10.51
N ARG A 3 44.37 -40.88 11.47
CA ARG A 3 43.56 -40.14 12.44
C ARG A 3 44.30 -40.08 13.80
N TRP A 4 43.74 -39.30 14.74
CA TRP A 4 43.90 -39.31 16.21
C TRP A 4 45.01 -38.40 16.76
N ALA A 5 44.92 -37.71 17.90
CA ALA A 5 43.91 -37.51 18.96
C ALA A 5 44.28 -36.17 19.69
N ILE A 6 43.47 -35.53 20.53
CA ILE A 6 43.42 -35.65 22.02
C ILE A 6 42.46 -34.54 22.48
N ILE A 7 41.26 -34.85 22.98
CA ILE A 7 40.81 -34.88 24.39
C ILE A 7 40.96 -33.56 25.16
N PHE A 8 39.83 -32.98 25.56
CA PHE A 8 39.70 -32.30 26.86
C PHE A 8 38.31 -32.58 27.46
N VAL A 9 38.34 -33.06 28.70
CA VAL A 9 37.22 -33.49 29.56
C VAL A 9 36.95 -32.39 30.59
N VAL A 10 35.70 -31.98 30.79
CA VAL A 10 35.09 -31.44 32.03
C VAL A 10 33.57 -31.59 31.85
N LEU A 11 32.80 -32.52 32.45
CA LEU A 11 32.51 -32.85 33.85
C LEU A 11 31.90 -31.72 34.69
N SER A 12 30.56 -31.64 34.77
CA SER A 12 29.73 -31.13 35.89
C SER A 12 28.24 -31.24 35.48
N ALA A 13 27.45 -32.19 35.97
CA ALA A 13 26.77 -32.26 37.27
C ALA A 13 25.46 -31.44 37.37
N VAL A 14 24.35 -32.19 37.32
CA VAL A 14 23.10 -32.08 38.12
C VAL A 14 22.36 -30.73 38.19
N GLY A 15 21.08 -30.76 37.80
CA GLY A 15 20.08 -29.78 38.27
C GLY A 15 18.72 -29.95 37.59
N ALA A 16 17.84 -30.77 38.18
CA ALA A 16 16.42 -30.73 37.87
C ALA A 16 15.80 -29.45 38.46
N ALA A 17 15.13 -28.67 37.63
CA ALA A 17 14.19 -27.64 38.06
C ALA A 17 13.00 -27.63 37.10
N ALA A 18 11.96 -28.37 37.46
CA ALA A 18 10.62 -28.14 36.96
C ALA A 18 10.13 -26.81 37.54
N CYS A 19 9.94 -25.81 36.69
CA CYS A 19 9.17 -24.63 37.02
C CYS A 19 8.01 -24.51 36.03
N THR A 20 6.87 -25.00 36.48
CA THR A 20 5.54 -24.61 36.04
C THR A 20 5.40 -23.10 36.18
N SER A 21 5.27 -22.38 35.06
CA SER A 21 4.84 -20.98 35.06
C SER A 21 3.60 -20.84 34.18
N LYS A 22 2.45 -20.99 34.82
CA LYS A 22 1.20 -20.39 34.36
C LYS A 22 1.02 -19.11 35.17
N PRO A 23 0.91 -17.95 34.53
CA PRO A 23 0.10 -16.87 35.05
C PRO A 23 -1.14 -16.72 34.16
N ALA A 24 -2.28 -17.08 34.73
CA ALA A 24 -3.56 -16.57 34.27
C ALA A 24 -3.72 -15.16 34.84
N GLY A 25 -4.13 -14.22 33.98
CA GLY A 25 -4.91 -13.04 34.36
C GLY A 25 -4.15 -11.86 34.99
N SER A 26 -3.78 -10.90 34.16
CA SER A 26 -3.86 -9.49 34.51
C SER A 26 -4.43 -8.72 33.33
N ASN A 27 -5.73 -8.41 33.40
CA ASN A 27 -6.33 -7.33 32.65
C ASN A 27 -5.71 -6.04 33.18
N THR A 28 -4.84 -5.43 32.38
CA THR A 28 -4.44 -4.05 32.57
C THR A 28 -4.76 -3.35 31.25
N ASN A 29 -5.86 -2.59 31.25
CA ASN A 29 -6.08 -1.51 30.31
C ASN A 29 -4.95 -0.50 30.51
N ALA A 30 -3.79 -0.79 29.95
CA ALA A 30 -2.79 0.22 29.67
C ALA A 30 -3.22 0.84 28.34
N ALA A 31 -3.86 2.01 28.43
CA ALA A 31 -3.97 2.91 27.31
C ALA A 31 -2.55 3.11 26.78
N ALA A 32 -2.25 2.46 25.66
CA ALA A 32 -1.06 2.75 24.90
C ALA A 32 -1.25 4.17 24.39
N THR A 33 -0.59 5.09 25.08
CA THR A 33 -0.19 6.39 24.55
C THR A 33 0.16 6.19 23.09
N SER A 34 -0.66 6.75 22.20
CA SER A 34 -0.41 6.83 20.77
C SER A 34 0.83 7.68 20.56
N ASN A 35 2.00 7.09 20.77
CA ASN A 35 3.23 7.56 20.21
C ASN A 35 3.06 7.32 18.71
N ALA A 36 2.83 8.40 17.97
CA ALA A 36 2.92 8.46 16.53
C ALA A 36 4.37 8.14 16.14
N ASN A 37 4.75 6.87 16.27
CA ASN A 37 6.00 6.38 15.75
C ASN A 37 5.82 6.29 14.25
N SER A 38 6.63 7.06 13.55
CA SER A 38 6.69 7.17 12.10
C SER A 38 7.28 5.90 11.51
N ASP A 39 6.53 4.81 11.61
CA ASP A 39 6.88 3.49 11.10
C ASP A 39 5.74 3.15 10.12
N THR A 40 5.79 3.59 8.86
CA THR A 40 6.41 2.79 7.81
C THR A 40 6.67 3.68 6.60
N GLN A 41 7.93 3.99 6.26
CA GLN A 41 8.29 4.72 5.04
C GLN A 41 8.05 3.92 3.74
N ASN A 42 7.44 2.73 3.82
CA ASN A 42 7.22 1.83 2.68
C ASN A 42 5.92 1.00 2.80
N GLY A 43 5.00 1.39 3.68
CA GLY A 43 3.71 0.75 3.87
C GLY A 43 2.62 1.46 3.06
N ALA A 44 1.54 0.73 2.72
CA ALA A 44 0.33 1.39 2.23
C ALA A 44 -0.29 2.23 3.36
N ARG A 45 -0.77 3.41 3.00
CA ARG A 45 -1.33 4.45 3.86
C ARG A 45 -2.75 4.72 3.41
N THR A 46 -3.65 4.99 4.34
CA THR A 46 -5.08 5.15 4.03
C THR A 46 -5.63 6.55 4.35
N LYS A 47 -4.75 7.47 4.77
CA LYS A 47 -5.15 8.84 5.10
C LYS A 47 -5.07 9.73 3.88
N LEU A 48 -6.20 10.34 3.53
CA LEU A 48 -6.30 11.30 2.44
C LEU A 48 -5.52 12.57 2.76
N GLU A 49 -5.55 13.01 4.02
CA GLU A 49 -4.91 14.25 4.45
C GLU A 49 -3.40 14.19 4.17
N ASP A 50 -2.78 13.04 4.45
CA ASP A 50 -1.36 12.83 4.19
C ASP A 50 -1.05 12.78 2.68
N LEU A 51 -1.98 12.29 1.87
CA LEU A 51 -1.84 12.28 0.41
C LEU A 51 -1.99 13.69 -0.16
N SER A 52 -2.94 14.49 0.35
CA SER A 52 -3.22 15.86 -0.08
C SER A 52 -2.06 16.83 0.16
N LEU A 53 -1.13 16.49 1.05
CA LEU A 53 0.11 17.23 1.24
C LEU A 53 1.10 17.04 0.07
N LEU A 54 0.94 15.96 -0.71
CA LEU A 54 1.86 15.54 -1.75
C LEU A 54 1.30 15.79 -3.17
N ILE A 55 -0.03 15.83 -3.30
CA ILE A 55 -0.73 15.88 -4.58
C ILE A 55 -1.88 16.89 -4.49
N SER A 56 -2.37 17.37 -5.63
CA SER A 56 -3.59 18.17 -5.68
C SER A 56 -4.79 17.26 -5.93
N MET A 57 -5.76 17.23 -5.03
CA MET A 57 -6.99 16.47 -5.23
C MET A 57 -8.18 17.42 -5.31
N PRO A 58 -8.70 17.72 -6.51
CA PRO A 58 -9.80 18.68 -6.68
C PRO A 58 -11.19 18.09 -6.41
N TYR A 59 -11.28 16.80 -6.12
CA TYR A 59 -12.53 16.07 -5.88
C TYR A 59 -12.51 15.36 -4.53
N ASP A 60 -13.69 15.12 -3.98
CA ASP A 60 -13.83 14.32 -2.76
C ASP A 60 -13.65 12.84 -3.10
N VAL A 61 -12.81 12.16 -2.33
CA VAL A 61 -12.62 10.70 -2.43
C VAL A 61 -13.28 10.04 -1.23
N GLN A 62 -14.03 8.97 -1.49
CA GLN A 62 -14.70 8.19 -0.44
C GLN A 62 -13.70 7.32 0.32
N ASP A 63 -12.76 6.72 -0.41
CA ASP A 63 -11.72 5.87 0.15
C ASP A 63 -10.42 6.09 -0.60
N VAL A 64 -9.31 5.93 0.13
CA VAL A 64 -7.98 6.05 -0.43
C VAL A 64 -7.03 5.07 0.24
N THR A 65 -6.28 4.35 -0.58
CA THR A 65 -5.12 3.58 -0.15
C THR A 65 -3.96 3.90 -1.06
N TRP A 66 -2.85 4.39 -0.50
CA TRP A 66 -1.73 4.87 -1.29
C TRP A 66 -0.39 4.41 -0.76
N LYS A 67 0.59 4.32 -1.64
CA LYS A 67 1.95 3.93 -1.31
C LYS A 67 2.93 4.85 -2.03
N GLN A 68 3.94 5.29 -1.29
CA GLN A 68 5.07 6.01 -1.85
C GLN A 68 6.23 5.04 -2.09
N SER A 69 6.97 5.24 -3.17
CA SER A 69 8.19 4.50 -3.44
C SER A 69 9.31 4.88 -2.45
N LYS A 70 10.28 3.98 -2.26
CA LYS A 70 11.40 4.19 -1.33
C LYS A 70 12.25 5.41 -1.69
N ASP A 71 12.39 5.70 -2.98
CA ASP A 71 13.10 6.85 -3.52
C ASP A 71 12.25 8.13 -3.53
N GLN A 72 11.00 8.07 -3.05
CA GLN A 72 10.03 9.17 -2.98
C GLN A 72 9.71 9.84 -4.33
N LYS A 73 10.17 9.25 -5.44
CA LYS A 73 9.90 9.74 -6.78
C LYS A 73 8.59 9.24 -7.34
N LYS A 74 7.98 8.20 -6.79
CA LYS A 74 6.71 7.64 -7.29
C LYS A 74 5.68 7.56 -6.16
N ILE A 75 4.45 7.96 -6.47
CA ILE A 75 3.26 7.68 -5.67
C ILE A 75 2.32 6.82 -6.51
N THR A 76 1.76 5.79 -5.88
CA THR A 76 0.59 5.05 -6.40
C THR A 76 -0.51 5.16 -5.37
N ALA A 77 -1.64 5.75 -5.74
CA ALA A 77 -2.83 5.86 -4.91
C ALA A 77 -4.00 5.15 -5.59
N VAL A 78 -4.68 4.28 -4.85
CA VAL A 78 -5.96 3.71 -5.21
C VAL A 78 -7.03 4.57 -4.55
N LEU A 79 -7.89 5.18 -5.35
CA LEU A 79 -8.90 6.14 -4.95
C LEU A 79 -10.26 5.59 -5.31
N ARG A 80 -11.24 5.78 -4.44
CA ARG A 80 -12.65 5.50 -4.75
C ARG A 80 -13.40 6.82 -4.81
N PHE A 81 -14.05 7.10 -5.93
CA PHE A 81 -14.87 8.29 -6.10
C PHE A 81 -16.35 7.96 -5.91
N ASP A 82 -17.14 8.98 -5.57
CA ASP A 82 -18.58 8.89 -5.72
C ASP A 82 -18.96 8.92 -7.22
N PRO A 83 -20.02 8.22 -7.66
CA PRO A 83 -20.45 8.22 -9.06
C PRO A 83 -20.69 9.61 -9.68
N ASP A 84 -21.03 10.62 -8.86
CA ASP A 84 -21.19 12.00 -9.34
C ASP A 84 -19.85 12.70 -9.63
N ASP A 85 -18.79 12.36 -8.90
CA ASP A 85 -17.45 12.93 -9.09
C ASP A 85 -16.63 12.14 -10.10
N GLU A 86 -16.87 10.83 -10.21
CA GLU A 86 -16.28 9.95 -11.20
C GLU A 86 -16.34 10.52 -12.63
N LYS A 87 -17.54 10.95 -13.03
CA LYS A 87 -17.79 11.51 -14.36
C LYS A 87 -17.02 12.82 -14.58
N LYS A 88 -16.81 13.61 -13.52
CA LYS A 88 -16.07 14.87 -13.59
C LYS A 88 -14.58 14.60 -13.72
N VAL A 89 -14.06 13.64 -12.97
CA VAL A 89 -12.66 13.19 -13.04
C VAL A 89 -12.30 12.79 -14.47
N VAL A 90 -13.12 11.90 -15.07
CA VAL A 90 -12.92 11.45 -16.45
C VAL A 90 -13.04 12.61 -17.44
N ALA A 91 -14.11 13.41 -17.35
CA ALA A 91 -14.35 14.51 -18.26
C ALA A 91 -13.24 15.58 -18.24
N GLU A 92 -12.68 15.90 -17.06
CA GLU A 92 -11.53 16.80 -16.98
C GLU A 92 -10.25 16.13 -17.50
N ALA A 93 -10.01 14.85 -17.18
CA ALA A 93 -8.79 14.17 -17.60
C ALA A 93 -8.73 14.03 -19.14
N GLU A 94 -9.87 13.80 -19.79
CA GLU A 94 -9.99 13.74 -21.26
C GLU A 94 -9.61 15.07 -21.95
N LYS A 95 -9.72 16.22 -21.27
CA LYS A 95 -9.27 17.50 -21.82
C LYS A 95 -7.77 17.56 -22.06
N PHE A 96 -6.99 16.76 -21.31
CA PHE A 96 -5.54 16.71 -21.42
C PHE A 96 -5.06 15.65 -22.42
N GLY A 97 -5.91 14.70 -22.79
CA GLY A 97 -5.59 13.68 -23.80
C GLY A 97 -6.58 12.52 -23.80
N PRO A 98 -6.62 11.74 -24.89
CA PRO A 98 -7.52 10.60 -25.00
C PRO A 98 -7.12 9.47 -24.04
N ALA A 99 -8.14 8.70 -23.62
CA ALA A 99 -7.95 7.49 -22.84
C ALA A 99 -7.09 6.46 -23.58
N GLN A 100 -6.25 5.73 -22.83
CA GLN A 100 -5.49 4.60 -23.35
C GLN A 100 -5.86 3.33 -22.58
N THR A 101 -6.23 2.26 -23.28
CA THR A 101 -6.45 0.97 -22.63
C THR A 101 -5.14 0.46 -22.04
N VAL A 102 -5.17 0.11 -20.75
CA VAL A 102 -4.02 -0.40 -20.01
C VAL A 102 -4.42 -1.60 -19.17
N THR A 103 -3.43 -2.41 -18.83
CA THR A 103 -3.53 -3.45 -17.82
C THR A 103 -2.70 -3.07 -16.61
N VAL A 104 -3.22 -3.32 -15.41
CA VAL A 104 -2.56 -3.01 -14.14
C VAL A 104 -2.44 -4.27 -13.31
N ASP A 105 -1.22 -4.61 -12.92
CA ASP A 105 -0.98 -5.73 -12.00
C ASP A 105 -1.55 -5.40 -10.61
N THR A 106 -2.35 -6.31 -10.06
CA THR A 106 -2.82 -6.21 -8.69
C THR A 106 -1.67 -6.29 -7.71
N GLN A 107 -1.71 -5.45 -6.68
CA GLN A 107 -0.73 -5.48 -5.60
C GLN A 107 -1.39 -5.93 -4.31
N SER A 108 -0.63 -6.62 -3.45
CA SER A 108 -1.14 -7.19 -2.20
C SER A 108 -1.65 -6.17 -1.17
N TRP A 109 -1.52 -4.88 -1.45
CA TRP A 109 -1.97 -3.79 -0.59
C TRP A 109 -3.14 -3.02 -1.20
N PHE A 110 -3.58 -3.37 -2.41
CA PHE A 110 -4.80 -2.81 -2.99
C PHE A 110 -6.02 -3.21 -2.15
N PRO A 111 -7.12 -2.44 -2.22
CA PRO A 111 -8.39 -2.82 -1.63
C PRO A 111 -8.82 -4.24 -2.01
N ASP A 112 -9.51 -4.91 -1.08
CA ASP A 112 -9.90 -6.32 -1.22
C ASP A 112 -10.83 -6.54 -2.42
N GLU A 113 -11.59 -5.52 -2.80
CA GLU A 113 -12.46 -5.54 -3.98
C GLU A 113 -11.66 -5.72 -5.27
N LEU A 114 -10.51 -5.04 -5.40
CA LEU A 114 -9.64 -5.12 -6.58
C LEU A 114 -8.87 -6.43 -6.63
N THR A 115 -8.41 -6.94 -5.48
CA THR A 115 -7.73 -8.22 -5.41
C THR A 115 -8.71 -9.37 -5.69
N ALA A 116 -9.91 -9.33 -5.12
CA ALA A 116 -10.95 -10.31 -5.39
C ALA A 116 -11.37 -10.33 -6.87
N GLN A 117 -11.41 -9.18 -7.55
CA GLN A 117 -11.67 -9.14 -8.99
C GLN A 117 -10.58 -9.88 -9.77
N SER A 118 -9.31 -9.64 -9.47
CA SER A 118 -8.19 -10.38 -10.10
C SER A 118 -8.29 -11.88 -9.86
N ASP A 119 -8.57 -12.30 -8.62
CA ASP A 119 -8.73 -13.71 -8.23
C ASP A 119 -9.88 -14.40 -9.00
N LEU A 120 -11.02 -13.73 -9.15
CA LEU A 120 -12.18 -14.24 -9.91
C LEU A 120 -11.87 -14.42 -11.40
N HIS A 121 -10.94 -13.61 -11.93
CA HIS A 121 -10.48 -13.68 -13.31
C HIS A 121 -9.24 -14.55 -13.49
N GLY A 122 -8.82 -15.31 -12.46
CA GLY A 122 -7.70 -16.24 -12.52
C GLY A 122 -6.34 -15.55 -12.45
N ASP A 123 -6.18 -14.65 -11.47
CA ASP A 123 -4.97 -13.85 -11.22
C ASP A 123 -4.58 -12.96 -12.44
N GLN A 124 -5.57 -12.54 -13.22
CA GLN A 124 -5.36 -11.69 -14.38
C GLN A 124 -5.21 -10.22 -13.98
N PRO A 125 -4.33 -9.46 -14.65
CA PRO A 125 -4.23 -8.02 -14.44
C PRO A 125 -5.57 -7.32 -14.62
N LEU A 126 -5.81 -6.29 -13.81
CA LEU A 126 -6.97 -5.42 -13.94
C LEU A 126 -6.90 -4.70 -15.29
N THR A 127 -8.02 -4.61 -15.99
CA THR A 127 -8.12 -3.82 -17.22
C THR A 127 -8.74 -2.46 -16.91
N GLY A 128 -8.28 -1.43 -17.60
CA GLY A 128 -8.82 -0.10 -17.39
C GLY A 128 -8.40 0.90 -18.46
N LYS A 129 -8.80 2.15 -18.24
CA LYS A 129 -8.50 3.29 -19.12
C LYS A 129 -7.62 4.29 -18.39
N ALA A 130 -6.40 4.49 -18.89
CA ALA A 130 -5.47 5.49 -18.40
C ALA A 130 -5.74 6.84 -19.06
N TYR A 131 -5.86 7.87 -18.23
CA TYR A 131 -5.97 9.28 -18.63
C TYR A 131 -4.79 10.08 -18.06
N PRO A 132 -4.38 11.19 -18.69
CA PRO A 132 -3.35 12.07 -18.15
C PRO A 132 -3.76 12.66 -16.78
N ALA A 133 -2.85 12.65 -15.80
CA ALA A 133 -3.12 13.12 -14.45
C ALA A 133 -2.64 14.56 -14.17
N ASN A 134 -2.58 15.41 -15.21
CA ASN A 134 -2.02 16.77 -15.14
C ASN A 134 -2.65 17.65 -14.07
N GLN A 135 -3.92 17.44 -13.76
CA GLN A 135 -4.65 18.17 -12.73
C GLN A 135 -4.38 17.69 -11.29
N PHE A 136 -3.78 16.50 -11.12
CA PHE A 136 -3.65 15.86 -9.82
C PHE A 136 -2.27 16.02 -9.18
N PHE A 137 -1.24 16.39 -9.93
CA PHE A 137 0.10 16.52 -9.37
C PHE A 137 0.47 17.96 -9.04
N GLN A 138 1.32 18.12 -8.03
CA GLN A 138 2.04 19.33 -7.69
C GLN A 138 3.53 18.98 -7.50
N ASP A 139 4.40 19.99 -7.43
CA ASP A 139 5.84 19.78 -7.20
C ASP A 139 6.08 18.84 -6.01
N PRO A 140 7.00 17.86 -6.11
CA PRO A 140 7.99 17.65 -7.17
C PRO A 140 7.51 16.74 -8.33
N TYR A 141 6.26 16.28 -8.31
CA TYR A 141 5.72 15.39 -9.33
C TYR A 141 5.35 16.19 -10.58
N ASN A 142 5.73 15.67 -11.74
CA ASN A 142 5.56 16.38 -13.02
C ASN A 142 5.00 15.50 -14.13
N THR A 143 4.84 14.21 -13.86
CA THR A 143 4.27 13.24 -14.79
C THR A 143 3.36 12.30 -14.02
N GLY A 144 2.30 11.83 -14.67
CA GLY A 144 1.40 10.88 -14.05
C GLY A 144 0.20 10.52 -14.91
N ARG A 145 -0.51 9.49 -14.49
CA ARG A 145 -1.75 9.02 -15.09
C ARG A 145 -2.73 8.60 -14.00
N ILE A 146 -4.01 8.71 -14.32
CA ILE A 146 -5.10 8.16 -13.51
C ILE A 146 -5.75 7.05 -14.34
N VAL A 147 -5.94 5.87 -13.76
CA VAL A 147 -6.51 4.70 -14.43
C VAL A 147 -7.88 4.43 -13.84
N ASP A 148 -8.91 4.53 -14.68
CA ASP A 148 -10.27 4.07 -14.41
C ASP A 148 -10.32 2.54 -14.57
N ILE A 149 -10.65 1.79 -13.52
CA ILE A 149 -10.63 0.33 -13.53
C ILE A 149 -11.99 -0.23 -13.93
N ASP A 150 -12.01 -1.03 -15.00
CA ASP A 150 -13.24 -1.52 -15.62
C ASP A 150 -14.06 -2.36 -14.64
N GLY A 151 -15.35 -2.01 -14.52
CA GLY A 151 -16.31 -2.73 -13.68
C GLY A 151 -16.23 -2.39 -12.19
N THR A 152 -15.52 -1.33 -11.82
CA THR A 152 -15.38 -0.87 -10.43
C THR A 152 -15.58 0.65 -10.32
N ASP A 153 -15.64 1.15 -9.09
CA ASP A 153 -15.58 2.57 -8.74
C ASP A 153 -14.18 3.01 -8.27
N TYR A 154 -13.16 2.20 -8.56
CA TYR A 154 -11.78 2.43 -8.16
C TYR A 154 -10.93 3.01 -9.29
N TYR A 155 -10.05 3.91 -8.88
CA TYR A 155 -9.15 4.64 -9.74
C TYR A 155 -7.72 4.50 -9.23
N ILE A 156 -6.77 4.24 -10.12
CA ILE A 156 -5.35 4.15 -9.76
C ILE A 156 -4.62 5.39 -10.28
N LEU A 157 -4.26 6.28 -9.36
CA LEU A 157 -3.42 7.44 -9.61
C LEU A 157 -1.96 7.06 -9.46
N GLU A 158 -1.18 7.20 -10.53
CA GLU A 158 0.27 7.02 -10.53
C GLU A 158 0.95 8.35 -10.88
N LEU A 159 1.79 8.85 -9.96
CA LEU A 159 2.55 10.07 -10.15
C LEU A 159 4.05 9.78 -10.06
N THR A 160 4.85 10.48 -10.87
CA THR A 160 6.30 10.36 -10.89
C THR A 160 6.97 11.74 -10.93
N ALA A 161 8.03 11.89 -10.14
CA ALA A 161 8.97 13.00 -10.15
C ALA A 161 10.20 12.58 -10.95
N GLN A 162 10.70 13.46 -11.83
CA GLN A 162 11.93 13.22 -12.59
C GLN A 162 13.18 13.44 -11.74
#